data_AF-T0G7U4-F1
#
_entry.id   AF-T0G7U4-F1
#
_cell.length_a   1.000
_cell.length_b   1.000
_cell.length_c   1.000
_cell.angle_alpha   90.00
_cell.angle_beta   90.00
_cell.angle_gamma   90.00
#
_symmetry.space_group_name_H-M   'P 1'
#
loop_
_entity.id
_entity.type
_entity.pdbx_description
1 polymer ?
#
loop_
_entity_poly.entity_id
_entity_poly.type
_entity_poly.pdbx_seq_one_letter_code
_entity_poly.pdbx_strand_id
1 'polypeptide(L)' 'MLRHPMMMESRMPRNRMTFHDTCDELPPVTIEILKGDILRFTQIDRDGRTNVVTFSDRFGVRRGVFDVAQEPAPSPTAEA' A
#
# COMPACT_ATOMS: atom_id res chain seq x y z
N MET A 1 -30.66 -14.79 11.77
CA MET A 1 -29.22 -15.11 11.66
C MET A 1 -28.53 -13.90 11.03
N LEU A 2 -28.00 -12.98 11.84
CA LEU A 2 -27.27 -11.81 11.35
C LEU A 2 -25.78 -12.18 11.30
N ARG A 3 -25.24 -12.39 10.09
CA ARG A 3 -23.80 -12.55 9.89
C ARG A 3 -23.13 -11.20 10.15
N HIS A 4 -22.64 -11.01 11.36
CA HIS A 4 -21.70 -9.94 11.67
C HIS A 4 -20.37 -10.32 10.98
N PRO A 5 -19.78 -9.46 10.14
CA PRO A 5 -18.41 -9.69 9.72
C PRO A 5 -17.52 -9.61 10.96
N MET A 6 -16.89 -10.73 11.30
CA MET A 6 -15.90 -10.82 12.36
C MET A 6 -14.71 -9.94 11.97
N MET A 7 -14.68 -8.69 12.45
CA MET A 7 -13.44 -7.93 12.50
C MET A 7 -12.54 -8.66 13.48
N MET A 8 -11.60 -9.44 12.94
CA MET A 8 -10.59 -10.11 13.73
C MET A 8 -9.62 -9.03 14.21
N GLU A 9 -9.97 -8.36 15.31
CA GLU A 9 -9.14 -7.38 16.01
C GLU A 9 -7.83 -8.04 16.42
N SER A 10 -6.81 -7.89 15.58
CA SER A 10 -5.43 -8.20 15.93
C SER A 10 -4.97 -7.14 16.92
N ARG A 11 -4.87 -7.52 18.19
CA ARG A 11 -4.48 -6.70 19.37
C ARG A 11 -3.03 -6.19 19.36
N MET A 12 -2.46 -5.87 18.20
CA MET A 12 -1.22 -5.10 18.13
C MET A 12 -1.48 -3.86 17.29
N PRO A 13 -1.01 -2.66 17.69
CA PRO A 13 -0.95 -1.56 16.77
C PRO A 13 0.06 -1.95 15.69
N ARG A 14 -0.41 -2.64 14.65
CA ARG A 14 0.33 -2.72 13.41
C ARG A 14 0.36 -1.28 12.95
N ASN A 15 1.54 -0.69 12.96
CA ASN A 15 1.85 0.60 12.37
C ASN A 15 1.64 0.59 10.84
N ARG A 16 0.87 -0.37 10.31
CA ARG A 16 0.56 -0.65 8.92
C ARG A 16 -0.81 -1.32 8.84
N MET A 17 -1.71 -0.77 8.04
CA MET A 17 -3.01 -1.34 7.72
C MET A 17 -3.32 -1.15 6.24
N THR A 18 -3.87 -2.18 5.59
CA THR A 18 -4.31 -2.09 4.20
C THR A 18 -5.84 -2.07 4.16
N PHE A 19 -6.39 -1.08 3.46
CA PHE A 19 -7.81 -0.90 3.24
C PHE A 19 -8.15 -1.29 1.82
N HIS A 20 -9.21 -2.07 1.68
CA HIS A 20 -9.77 -2.48 0.41
C HIS A 20 -11.10 -1.74 0.25
N ASP A 21 -11.33 -1.21 -0.94
CA ASP A 21 -12.66 -0.72 -1.29
C ASP A 21 -13.61 -1.92 -1.42
N THR A 22 -14.78 -1.86 -0.79
CA THR A 22 -15.73 -2.98 -0.80
C THR A 22 -16.36 -3.22 -2.17
N CYS A 23 -16.30 -2.23 -3.05
CA CYS A 23 -16.83 -2.31 -4.41
C CYS A 23 -15.73 -2.58 -5.45
N ASP A 24 -14.46 -2.75 -5.01
CA ASP A 24 -13.28 -2.92 -5.86
C ASP A 24 -13.11 -1.80 -6.93
N GLU A 25 -13.70 -0.61 -6.70
CA GLU A 25 -13.60 0.52 -7.63
C GLU A 25 -12.23 1.20 -7.52
N LEU A 26 -11.65 1.16 -6.32
CA LEU A 26 -10.35 1.76 -6.01
C LEU A 26 -9.31 0.68 -5.65
N PRO A 27 -8.05 0.85 -6.10
CA PRO A 27 -6.98 -0.04 -5.68
C PRO A 27 -6.77 0.03 -4.16
N PRO A 28 -6.29 -1.06 -3.53
CA PRO A 28 -6.05 -1.09 -2.09
C PRO A 28 -5.07 0.00 -1.65
N VAL A 29 -5.35 0.63 -0.53
CA VAL A 29 -4.47 1.64 0.08
C VAL A 29 -3.85 1.10 1.36
N THR A 30 -2.53 1.19 1.46
CA THR A 30 -1.79 0.85 2.68
C THR A 30 -1.46 2.12 3.44
N ILE A 31 -1.90 2.22 4.69
CA ILE A 31 -1.60 3.30 5.62
C ILE A 31 -0.57 2.82 6.62
N GLU A 32 0.52 3.57 6.78
CA GLU A 32 1.60 3.28 7.72
C GLU A 32 1.88 4.48 8.61
N ILE A 33 2.08 4.23 9.91
CA ILE A 33 2.57 5.21 10.88
C ILE A 33 4.07 5.01 11.02
N LEU A 34 4.85 5.96 10.50
CA LEU A 34 6.30 5.97 10.61
C LEU A 34 6.73 6.81 11.82
N LYS A 35 8.01 6.72 12.20
CA LYS A 35 8.59 7.50 13.30
C LYS A 35 8.35 9.00 13.11
N GLY A 36 7.97 9.69 14.19
CA GLY A 36 7.68 11.12 14.18
C GLY A 36 6.27 11.45 13.67
N ASP A 37 5.31 10.57 13.94
CA ASP A 37 3.88 10.73 13.61
C ASP A 37 3.63 11.01 12.12
N ILE A 38 4.45 10.39 11.28
CA ILE A 38 4.37 10.52 9.83
C ILE A 38 3.39 9.47 9.32
N LEU A 39 2.33 9.91 8.65
CA LEU A 39 1.40 9.01 7.96
C LEU A 39 1.85 8.83 6.51
N ARG A 40 2.09 7.59 6.11
CA ARG A 40 2.37 7.21 4.73
C ARG A 40 1.20 6.43 4.15
N PHE A 41 0.74 6.85 2.99
CA PHE A 41 -0.29 6.20 2.19
C PHE A 41 0.37 5.67 0.93
N THR A 42 0.22 4.38 0.67
CA THR A 42 0.79 3.70 -0.50
C THR A 42 -0.33 3.04 -1.28
N GLN A 43 -0.42 3.31 -2.57
CA GLN A 43 -1.42 2.75 -3.48
C GLN A 43 -0.73 2.26 -4.74
N ILE A 44 -1.04 1.04 -5.18
CA ILE A 44 -0.57 0.51 -6.47
C ILE A 44 -1.73 0.69 -7.45
N ASP A 45 -1.53 1.47 -8.51
CA ASP A 45 -2.58 1.64 -9.52
C ASP A 45 -2.63 0.46 -10.51
N ARG A 46 -3.57 0.53 -11.46
CA ARG A 46 -3.79 -0.53 -12.45
C ARG A 46 -2.61 -0.73 -13.39
N ASP A 47 -1.76 0.28 -13.54
CA ASP A 47 -0.55 0.23 -14.37
C ASP A 47 0.65 -0.30 -13.57
N GLY A 48 0.46 -0.67 -12.30
CA GLY A 48 1.51 -1.16 -11.41
C GLY A 48 2.36 -0.05 -10.79
N ARG A 49 2.00 1.22 -10.96
CA ARG A 49 2.76 2.32 -10.37
C ARG A 49 2.41 2.47 -8.90
N THR A 50 3.46 2.66 -8.10
CA THR A 50 3.35 2.88 -6.67
C THR A 50 3.24 4.38 -6.39
N ASN A 51 2.04 4.80 -6.03
CA ASN A 51 1.74 6.14 -5.59
C ASN A 51 1.92 6.24 -4.07
N VAL A 52 2.75 7.19 -3.61
CA VAL A 52 3.04 7.40 -2.18
C VAL A 52 2.68 8.83 -1.79
N VAL A 53 1.87 8.97 -0.75
CA VAL A 53 1.57 10.26 -0.11
C VAL A 53 2.02 10.21 1.34
N THR A 54 2.72 11.23 1.79
CA THR A 54 3.20 11.35 3.16
C THR A 54 2.64 12.61 3.80
N PHE A 55 2.08 12.49 5.01
CA PHE A 55 1.58 13.60 5.81
C PHE A 55 2.38 13.67 7.11
N SER A 56 2.87 14.85 7.45
CA SER A 56 3.56 15.11 8.71
C SER A 56 3.43 16.57 9.09
N ASP A 57 3.48 16.88 10.38
CA ASP A 57 3.49 18.27 10.86
C ASP A 57 4.73 19.04 10.35
N ARG A 58 5.90 18.40 10.39
CA ARG A 58 7.18 19.02 10.02
C ARG A 58 7.30 19.35 8.53
N PHE A 59 6.80 18.49 7.64
CA PHE A 59 7.01 18.60 6.19
C PHE A 59 5.73 18.83 5.38
N GLY A 60 4.57 18.94 6.04
CA GLY A 60 3.28 19.02 5.39
C GLY A 60 2.95 17.76 4.58
N VAL A 61 2.40 17.96 3.38
CA VAL A 61 2.01 16.90 2.45
C VAL A 61 3.06 16.74 1.34
N ARG A 62 3.60 15.52 1.21
CA ARG A 62 4.54 15.16 0.12
C ARG A 62 3.94 14.05 -0.74
N ARG A 63 4.16 14.12 -2.06
CA ARG A 63 3.67 13.15 -3.05
C ARG A 63 4.82 12.62 -3.89
N GLY A 64 4.76 11.34 -4.25
CA GLY A 64 5.71 10.69 -5.15
C GLY A 64 5.07 9.53 -5.88
N VAL A 65 5.59 9.21 -7.06
CA VAL A 65 5.18 8.07 -7.88
C VAL A 65 6.44 7.30 -8.25
N PHE A 66 6.43 6.00 -8.02
CA PHE A 66 7.49 5.08 -8.41
C PHE A 66 6.93 4.12 -9.45
N ASP A 67 7.59 4.01 -10.59
CA ASP A 67 7.30 2.96 -11.55
C ASP A 67 7.97 1.69 -11.05
N VAL A 68 7.21 0.61 -10.87
CA VAL A 68 7.84 -0.71 -10.75
C VAL A 68 8.28 -1.05 -12.16
N ALA A 69 9.54 -0.72 -12.49
CA ALA A 69 10.18 -1.38 -13.61
C ALA A 69 9.98 -2.87 -13.38
N GLN A 70 9.17 -3.51 -14.23
CA GLN A 70 9.04 -4.96 -14.23
C GLN A 70 10.46 -5.51 -14.12
N GLU A 71 10.71 -6.28 -13.06
CA GLU A 71 11.90 -7.10 -12.96
C GLU A 71 12.07 -7.76 -14.33
N PRO A 72 13.20 -7.56 -15.05
CA PRO A 72 13.36 -8.20 -16.35
C PRO A 72 13.17 -9.68 -16.09
N ALA A 73 12.11 -10.26 -16.67
CA ALA A 73 11.85 -11.68 -16.58
C ALA A 73 13.16 -12.40 -16.91
N PRO A 74 13.60 -13.39 -16.10
CA PRO A 74 14.84 -14.08 -16.37
C PRO A 74 14.79 -14.60 -17.80
N SER A 75 15.69 -14.08 -18.66
CA SER A 75 15.81 -14.54 -20.04
C SER A 75 15.99 -16.05 -20.00
N PRO A 76 15.08 -16.83 -20.62
CA PRO A 76 15.38 -18.24 -20.82
C PRO A 76 16.49 -18.35 -21.86
N THR A 77 17.39 -19.33 -21.65
CA THR A 77 18.39 -19.85 -22.61
C THR A 77 19.74 -19.10 -22.58
N ALA A 78 20.89 -19.77 -22.42
CA ALA A 78 21.26 -21.06 -22.98
C ALA A 78 21.96 -22.00 -21.98
N GLU A 79 21.43 -23.23 -21.88
CA GLU A 79 22.27 -24.40 -21.63
C GLU A 79 23.15 -24.60 -22.87
N ALA A 80 24.45 -24.77 -22.64
CA ALA A 80 25.43 -25.25 -23.61
C ALA A 80 26.22 -26.39 -22.96
#